data_AF-A0A355F7V5-F1
#
_entry.id   AF-A0A355F7V5-F1
#
_cell.length_a   1.000
_cell.length_b   1.000
_cell.length_c   1.000
_cell.angle_alpha   90.00
_cell.angle_beta   90.00
_cell.angle_gamma   90.00
#
_symmetry.space_group_name_H-M   'P 1'
#
loop_
_entity.id
_entity.type
_entity.pdbx_description
1 polymer ?
#
loop_
_entity_poly.entity_id
_entity_poly.type
_entity_poly.pdbx_seq_one_letter_code
_entity_poly.pdbx_strand_id
1 'polypeptide(L)'
;MGYTLELPWKWNEQNVSAIPAGSYSGHLRYDKDDHWRIQLNDVQGRSGVQIHIGNVPREIQGCVLVGKAWDGKTCAITDSAVAYRELKKAFYGTEHPKETPRNSISVVIEMARNIRSEP
;
A
#
# COMPACT_ATOMS: atom_id res chain seq x y z
N MET A 1 -14.34 -2.80 1.90
CA MET A 1 -13.46 -2.22 2.93
C MET A 1 -12.24 -3.11 3.10
N GLY A 2 -11.08 -2.50 3.32
CA GLY A 2 -9.79 -3.16 3.50
C GLY A 2 -8.93 -2.33 4.45
N TYR A 3 -7.81 -2.91 4.89
CA TYR A 3 -6.85 -2.27 5.79
C TYR A 3 -5.54 -2.02 5.05
N THR A 4 -4.82 -1.01 5.50
CA THR A 4 -3.44 -0.76 5.11
C THR A 4 -2.51 -0.82 6.31
N LEU A 5 -1.23 -1.11 6.08
CA LEU A 5 -0.19 -1.07 7.09
C LEU A 5 1.02 -0.30 6.55
N GLU A 6 1.52 0.63 7.35
CA GLU A 6 2.70 1.45 7.09
C GLU A 6 3.59 1.49 8.33
N LEU A 7 4.83 1.94 8.18
CA LEU A 7 5.69 2.25 9.33
C LEU A 7 5.19 3.53 10.04
N PRO A 8 5.52 3.74 11.32
CA PRO A 8 5.26 5.02 11.96
C PRO A 8 5.90 6.19 11.21
N TRP A 9 5.26 7.36 11.26
CA TRP A 9 5.86 8.59 10.75
C TRP A 9 7.13 8.93 11.54
N LYS A 10 8.23 9.10 10.81
CA LYS A 10 9.53 9.55 11.31
C LYS A 10 10.09 10.60 10.36
N TRP A 11 9.36 11.69 10.17
CA TRP A 11 9.83 12.86 9.41
C TRP A 11 10.28 12.53 7.98
N ASN A 12 9.57 11.62 7.30
CA ASN A 12 9.91 11.12 5.96
C ASN A 12 11.31 10.49 5.85
N GLU A 13 11.84 9.96 6.96
CA GLU A 13 13.14 9.31 6.95
C GLU A 13 13.12 8.05 6.07
N GLN A 14 14.15 7.89 5.25
CA GLN A 14 14.19 6.84 4.26
C GLN A 14 14.20 5.44 4.92
N ASN A 15 13.38 4.54 4.40
CA ASN A 15 13.30 3.12 4.74
C ASN A 15 12.80 2.80 6.16
N VAL A 16 12.56 3.82 6.99
CA VAL A 16 12.12 3.64 8.38
C VAL A 16 10.87 4.47 8.75
N SER A 17 10.33 5.25 7.80
CA SER A 17 9.15 6.11 7.98
C SER A 17 8.03 5.75 7.00
N ALA A 18 6.78 6.01 7.39
CA ALA A 18 5.70 6.28 6.43
C ALA A 18 6.04 7.51 5.56
N ILE A 19 5.35 7.63 4.43
CA ILE A 19 5.47 8.78 3.52
C ILE A 19 4.56 9.95 3.96
N PRO A 20 4.79 11.17 3.46
CA PRO A 20 3.95 12.31 3.83
C PRO A 20 2.50 12.09 3.42
N ALA A 21 1.55 12.57 4.22
CA ALA A 21 0.16 12.66 3.79
C ALA A 21 0.04 13.55 2.55
N GLY A 22 -0.84 13.19 1.62
CA GLY A 22 -0.96 13.87 0.34
C GLY A 22 -1.66 13.03 -0.72
N SER A 23 -1.77 13.59 -1.92
CA SER A 23 -2.28 12.88 -3.09
C SER A 23 -1.13 12.60 -4.05
N TYR A 24 -0.99 11.34 -4.45
CA TYR A 24 0.07 10.87 -5.33
C TYR A 24 -0.53 10.24 -6.57
N SER A 25 0.03 10.55 -7.74
CA SER A 25 -0.23 9.73 -8.92
C SER A 25 0.50 8.40 -8.80
N GLY A 26 -0.04 7.35 -9.41
CA GLY A 26 0.57 6.03 -9.41
C GLY A 26 0.71 5.44 -10.80
N HIS A 27 1.62 4.49 -10.95
CA HIS A 27 1.73 3.64 -12.12
C HIS A 27 1.90 2.18 -11.72
N LEU A 28 1.57 1.26 -12.64
CA LEU A 28 1.78 -0.16 -12.41
C LEU A 28 3.23 -0.56 -12.66
N ARG A 29 3.77 -1.37 -11.77
CA ARG A 29 5.11 -1.95 -11.86
C ARG A 29 5.02 -3.48 -11.76
N TYR A 30 5.81 -4.18 -12.56
CA TYR A 30 5.70 -5.63 -12.82
C TYR A 30 7.02 -6.38 -12.61
N ASP A 31 8.02 -5.74 -12.02
CA ASP A 31 9.43 -6.16 -12.02
C ASP A 31 9.79 -7.18 -10.94
N LYS A 32 8.79 -7.74 -10.25
CA LYS A 32 8.94 -8.70 -9.15
C LYS A 32 8.02 -9.89 -9.37
N ASP A 33 8.26 -10.97 -8.64
CA ASP A 33 7.56 -12.25 -8.81
C ASP A 33 6.05 -12.18 -8.49
N ASP A 34 5.61 -11.20 -7.69
CA ASP A 34 4.19 -10.92 -7.48
C ASP A 34 3.54 -10.19 -8.68
N HIS A 35 4.36 -9.75 -9.65
CA HIS A 35 4.03 -9.22 -10.97
C HIS A 35 2.96 -8.12 -11.00
N TRP A 36 2.67 -7.43 -9.90
CA TRP A 36 1.73 -6.31 -9.94
C TRP A 36 1.86 -5.40 -8.72
N ARG A 37 2.29 -4.16 -8.90
CA ARG A 37 2.39 -3.19 -7.79
C ARG A 37 1.96 -1.84 -8.27
N ILE A 38 1.35 -1.05 -7.39
CA ILE A 38 1.14 0.38 -7.66
C ILE A 38 2.34 1.10 -7.08
N GLN A 39 3.18 1.69 -7.92
CA GLN A 39 4.25 2.57 -7.47
C GLN A 39 3.75 4.01 -7.47
N LEU A 40 4.01 4.72 -6.38
CA LEU A 40 3.69 6.14 -6.24
C LEU A 40 4.76 6.98 -6.93
N ASN A 41 4.33 8.03 -7.62
CA ASN A 41 5.19 9.02 -8.26
C ASN A 41 5.43 10.20 -7.33
N ASP A 42 6.57 10.87 -7.54
CA ASP A 42 6.88 12.18 -6.95
C ASP A 42 6.77 12.25 -5.42
N VAL A 43 6.99 11.12 -4.73
CA VAL A 43 7.13 11.13 -3.27
C VAL A 43 8.42 11.84 -2.92
N GLN A 44 8.32 13.04 -2.33
CA GLN A 44 9.46 13.91 -2.08
C GLN A 44 10.59 13.19 -1.34
N GLY A 45 11.78 13.17 -1.94
CA GLY A 45 12.98 12.55 -1.33
C GLY A 45 12.94 11.01 -1.24
N ARG A 46 11.98 10.36 -1.90
CA ARG A 46 11.79 8.89 -1.88
C ARG A 46 11.61 8.36 -3.31
N SER A 47 11.98 7.10 -3.50
CA SER A 47 11.77 6.37 -4.75
C SER A 47 11.33 4.95 -4.44
N GLY A 48 10.60 4.32 -5.35
CA GLY A 48 10.20 2.92 -5.19
C GLY A 48 9.19 2.69 -4.06
N VAL A 49 8.46 3.72 -3.65
CA VAL A 49 7.34 3.60 -2.71
C VAL A 49 6.20 2.89 -3.42
N GLN A 50 5.82 1.72 -2.92
CA GLN A 50 4.86 0.84 -3.57
C GLN A 50 3.70 0.47 -2.65
N ILE A 51 2.55 0.22 -3.24
CA ILE A 51 1.44 -0.51 -2.62
C ILE A 51 1.57 -1.96 -3.06
N HIS A 52 1.74 -2.88 -2.10
CA HIS A 52 1.94 -4.29 -2.39
C HIS A 52 1.38 -5.21 -1.30
N ILE A 53 1.41 -6.51 -1.60
CA ILE A 53 1.03 -7.57 -0.66
C ILE A 53 2.07 -7.68 0.47
N GLY A 54 1.60 -7.89 1.70
CA GLY A 54 2.41 -8.14 2.89
C GLY A 54 1.57 -8.05 4.15
N ASN A 55 2.09 -8.55 5.27
CA ASN A 55 1.31 -8.67 6.50
C ASN A 55 1.94 -7.97 7.70
N VAL A 56 3.27 -7.76 7.70
CA VAL A 56 3.99 -7.34 8.92
C VAL A 56 4.97 -6.18 8.67
N PRO A 57 5.28 -5.35 9.68
CA PRO A 57 6.07 -4.12 9.48
C PRO A 57 7.50 -4.37 9.00
N ARG A 58 8.10 -5.52 9.33
CA ARG A 58 9.45 -5.89 8.88
C ARG A 58 9.55 -6.08 7.36
N GLU A 59 8.43 -6.21 6.66
CA GLU A 59 8.35 -6.30 5.20
C GLU A 59 8.28 -4.90 4.56
N ILE A 60 8.31 -3.83 5.36
CA ILE A 60 8.11 -2.45 4.93
C ILE A 60 9.43 -1.68 5.03
N GLN A 61 9.81 -1.03 3.93
CA GLN A 61 10.90 -0.03 3.89
C GLN A 61 10.34 1.32 3.41
N GLY A 62 9.20 1.70 3.97
CA GLY A 62 8.38 2.87 3.60
C GLY A 62 7.36 2.64 2.47
N CYS A 63 7.05 1.38 2.15
CA CYS A 63 5.91 0.98 1.31
C CYS A 63 4.60 0.94 2.09
N VAL A 64 3.48 0.73 1.38
CA VAL A 64 2.15 0.54 1.97
C VAL A 64 1.70 -0.90 1.71
N LEU A 65 1.38 -1.64 2.76
CA LEU A 65 0.82 -3.00 2.64
C LEU A 65 -0.70 -2.94 2.61
N VAL A 66 -1.35 -3.93 1.98
CA VAL A 66 -2.82 -4.08 1.92
C VAL A 66 -3.28 -5.39 2.55
N GLY A 67 -4.43 -5.38 3.21
CA GLY A 67 -5.02 -6.53 3.92
C GLY A 67 -6.54 -6.45 4.06
N LYS A 68 -7.20 -7.55 4.45
CA LYS A 68 -8.66 -7.56 4.69
C LYS A 68 -9.03 -7.45 6.16
N ALA A 69 -8.12 -7.76 7.05
CA ALA A 69 -8.34 -7.62 8.48
C ALA A 69 -7.07 -7.16 9.20
N TRP A 70 -7.27 -6.59 10.38
CA TRP A 70 -6.23 -6.30 11.35
C TRP A 70 -6.29 -7.35 12.45
N ASP A 71 -5.13 -7.86 12.89
CA ASP A 71 -5.03 -8.89 13.93
C ASP A 71 -5.55 -8.41 15.31
N GLY A 72 -5.70 -7.09 15.52
CA GLY A 72 -6.28 -6.53 16.75
C GLY A 72 -5.37 -6.60 17.98
N LYS A 73 -4.28 -7.38 17.91
CA LYS A 73 -3.30 -7.57 19.00
C LYS A 73 -1.91 -7.13 18.60
N THR A 74 -1.53 -7.36 17.35
CA THR A 74 -0.22 -6.99 16.81
C THR A 74 -0.33 -5.90 15.75
N CYS A 75 0.82 -5.33 15.38
CA CYS A 75 0.92 -4.42 14.23
C CYS A 75 0.92 -5.21 12.91
N ALA A 76 -0.02 -6.14 12.73
CA ALA A 76 -0.10 -7.01 11.56
C ALA A 76 -1.48 -6.95 10.92
N ILE A 77 -1.51 -6.99 9.60
CA ILE A 77 -2.71 -7.18 8.80
C ILE A 77 -2.73 -8.61 8.25
N THR A 78 -3.92 -9.14 8.00
CA THR A 78 -4.12 -10.48 7.44
C THR A 78 -4.82 -10.43 6.09
N ASP A 79 -4.83 -11.57 5.39
CA ASP A 79 -5.52 -11.77 4.11
C ASP A 79 -5.07 -10.79 3.02
N SER A 80 -3.79 -10.41 3.04
CA SER A 80 -3.19 -9.53 2.04
C SER A 80 -3.33 -10.07 0.62
N ALA A 81 -3.24 -11.38 0.41
CA ALA A 81 -3.48 -12.00 -0.89
C ALA A 81 -4.90 -11.74 -1.42
N VAL A 82 -5.90 -11.76 -0.53
CA VAL A 82 -7.30 -11.48 -0.89
C VAL A 82 -7.47 -9.99 -1.20
N ALA A 83 -6.97 -9.11 -0.33
CA ALA A 83 -7.01 -7.66 -0.55
C ALA A 83 -6.31 -7.25 -1.84
N TYR A 84 -5.16 -7.85 -2.12
CA TYR A 84 -4.37 -7.61 -3.30
C TYR A 84 -5.09 -8.08 -4.57
N ARG A 85 -5.72 -9.27 -4.56
CA ARG A 85 -6.55 -9.75 -5.68
C ARG A 85 -7.75 -8.84 -5.91
N GLU A 86 -8.45 -8.42 -4.86
CA GLU A 86 -9.59 -7.51 -4.96
C GLU A 86 -9.18 -6.14 -5.51
N LEU A 87 -8.05 -5.59 -5.06
CA LEU A 87 -7.51 -4.34 -5.56
C LEU A 87 -7.15 -4.45 -7.04
N LYS A 88 -6.50 -5.55 -7.44
CA LYS A 88 -6.19 -5.85 -8.83
C LYS A 88 -7.46 -5.94 -9.67
N LYS A 89 -8.46 -6.70 -9.22
CA LYS A 89 -9.76 -6.82 -9.88
C LYS A 89 -10.47 -5.47 -10.00
N ALA A 90 -10.42 -4.63 -8.96
CA ALA A 90 -11.04 -3.30 -8.99
C ALA A 90 -10.37 -2.39 -10.03
N PHE A 91 -9.04 -2.47 -10.19
CA PHE A 91 -8.32 -1.72 -11.20
C PHE A 91 -8.62 -2.20 -12.64
N TYR A 92 -8.60 -3.52 -12.87
CA TYR A 92 -8.78 -4.11 -14.20
C TYR A 92 -10.24 -4.33 -14.60
N GLY A 93 -11.17 -4.33 -13.66
CA GLY A 93 -12.57 -4.72 -13.86
C GLY A 93 -12.81 -6.23 -14.05
N THR A 94 -11.75 -7.05 -14.02
CA THR A 94 -11.81 -8.51 -14.25
C THR A 94 -10.70 -9.23 -13.48
N GLU A 95 -10.92 -10.52 -13.20
CA GLU A 95 -9.90 -11.42 -12.63
C GLU A 95 -8.83 -11.82 -13.66
N HIS A 96 -9.16 -11.76 -14.95
CA HIS A 96 -8.32 -12.22 -16.05
C HIS A 96 -8.10 -11.10 -17.09
N PRO A 97 -7.31 -10.06 -16.75
CA PRO A 97 -7.02 -8.99 -17.69
C PRO A 97 -6.16 -9.50 -18.86
N LYS A 98 -6.58 -9.17 -20.08
CA LYS A 98 -5.79 -9.43 -21.31
C LYS A 98 -4.79 -8.30 -21.60
N GLU A 99 -5.10 -7.10 -21.14
CA GLU A 99 -4.30 -5.90 -21.33
C GLU A 99 -4.44 -4.97 -20.12
N THR A 100 -3.53 -3.99 -20.03
CA THR A 100 -3.61 -2.96 -18.99
C THR A 100 -4.47 -1.80 -19.46
N PRO A 101 -5.61 -1.50 -18.80
CA PRO A 101 -6.46 -0.39 -19.19
C PRO A 101 -5.75 0.95 -18.97
N ARG A 102 -6.11 1.95 -19.76
CA ARG A 102 -5.58 3.32 -19.65
C ARG A 102 -6.28 4.09 -18.53
N ASN A 103 -6.19 3.57 -17.31
CA ASN A 103 -6.77 4.18 -16.12
C ASN A 103 -5.70 5.00 -15.38
N SER A 104 -6.02 6.23 -15.00
CA SER A 104 -5.18 7.01 -14.10
C SER A 104 -5.32 6.49 -12.67
N ILE A 105 -4.20 6.29 -11.98
CA ILE A 105 -4.19 5.90 -10.57
C ILE A 105 -3.91 7.16 -9.73
N SER A 106 -4.79 7.43 -8.77
CA SER A 106 -4.60 8.45 -7.74
C SER A 106 -4.71 7.78 -6.37
N VAL A 107 -3.74 8.03 -5.51
CA VAL A 107 -3.66 7.47 -4.15
C VAL A 107 -3.64 8.63 -3.17
N VAL A 108 -4.59 8.65 -2.25
CA VAL A 108 -4.63 9.61 -1.14
C VAL A 108 -4.09 8.93 0.10
N ILE A 109 -3.00 9.46 0.65
CA ILE A 109 -2.47 9.08 1.95
C ILE A 109 -2.96 10.11 2.96
N GLU A 110 -3.74 9.65 3.93
CA GLU A 110 -4.19 10.46 5.06
C GLU A 110 -3.26 10.25 6.26
N MET A 111 -3.19 11.23 7.15
CA MET A 111 -2.52 11.06 8.44
C MET A 111 -3.15 9.87 9.17
N ALA A 112 -2.34 8.85 9.48
CA ALA A 112 -2.81 7.68 10.20
C ALA A 112 -3.46 8.11 11.51
N ARG A 113 -4.75 7.79 11.66
CA ARG A 113 -5.43 7.93 12.95
C ARG A 113 -4.77 6.96 13.91
N ASN A 114 -4.13 7.47 14.95
CA ASN A 114 -3.56 6.62 16.00
C ASN A 114 -4.71 5.88 16.68
N ILE A 115 -4.97 4.63 16.31
CA ILE A 115 -5.93 3.75 17.00
C ILE A 115 -5.27 3.21 18.27
N ARG A 116 -4.65 4.09 19.07
CA ARG A 116 -4.56 3.81 20.50
C ARG A 116 -5.93 4.14 21.02
N SER A 117 -6.68 3.09 21.33
CA SER A 117 -7.85 3.20 22.21
C SER A 117 -7.51 4.15 23.35
N GLU A 118 -8.28 5.23 23.48
CA GLU A 118 -8.37 5.94 24.75
C GLU A 118 -8.71 4.92 25.85
N PRO A 119 -8.19 5.12 27.08
CA PRO A 119 -8.30 4.15 28.17
C PRO A 119 -9.73 3.74 28.50
#